data_AF-A0A5N6VKJ5-F1
#
_entry.id   AF-A0A5N6VKJ5-F1
#
_cell.length_a   1.000
_cell.length_b   1.000
_cell.length_c   1.000
_cell.angle_alpha   90.00
_cell.angle_beta   90.00
_cell.angle_gamma   90.00
#
_symmetry.space_group_name_H-M   'P 1'
#
loop_
_entity.id
_entity.type
_entity.pdbx_description
1 polymer ?
#
loop_
_entity_poly.entity_id
_entity_poly.type
_entity_poly.pdbx_seq_one_letter_code
_entity_poly.pdbx_strand_id
1 'polypeptide(L)'
;MAGAEESHLSVRQNGYDLVVASTQQSLNTGLKEFFDKFGQPPVEVCFIVDSNGAIVETITLDELKERSGGVDPFTIPHGADWNEERIQALFNVRFMVGFQFQIGLPGPPSEYKELPDIIELGENARNWISPHV
;
A
#
# COMPACT_ATOMS: atom_id res chain seq x y z
N MET A 1 -14.35 -16.16 7.22
CA MET A 1 -14.15 -16.32 5.78
C MET A 1 -15.36 -17.06 5.25
N ALA A 2 -16.35 -16.35 4.71
CA ALA A 2 -17.48 -16.99 4.04
C ALA A 2 -17.04 -17.22 2.58
N GLY A 3 -16.69 -18.46 2.27
CA GLY A 3 -16.29 -18.89 0.93
C GLY A 3 -17.49 -18.91 -0.01
N ALA A 4 -17.21 -18.99 -1.31
CA ALA A 4 -18.15 -19.00 -2.44
C ALA A 4 -19.22 -20.13 -2.43
N GLU A 5 -19.32 -20.88 -1.33
CA GLU A 5 -20.15 -22.08 -1.15
C GLU A 5 -21.59 -21.74 -0.75
N GLU A 6 -21.84 -20.49 -0.32
CA GLU A 6 -23.18 -19.94 -0.08
C GLU A 6 -23.74 -19.16 -1.28
N SER A 7 -23.04 -19.15 -2.42
CA SER A 7 -23.45 -18.37 -3.59
C SER A 7 -24.25 -19.22 -4.57
N HIS A 8 -25.58 -19.14 -4.49
CA HIS A 8 -26.51 -19.81 -5.42
C HIS A 8 -26.50 -19.21 -6.85
N LEU A 9 -25.51 -18.39 -7.20
CA LEU A 9 -25.40 -17.70 -8.50
C LEU A 9 -25.22 -18.67 -9.68
N SER A 10 -24.78 -19.91 -9.42
CA SER A 10 -24.55 -20.94 -10.46
C SER A 10 -25.72 -21.92 -10.61
N VAL A 11 -26.75 -21.85 -9.77
CA VAL A 11 -27.88 -22.79 -9.79
C VAL A 11 -29.03 -22.19 -10.60
N ARG A 12 -29.14 -22.59 -11.87
CA ARG A 12 -30.27 -22.24 -12.77
C ARG A 12 -31.66 -22.78 -12.34
N GLN A 13 -31.84 -23.27 -11.11
CA GLN A 13 -33.10 -23.92 -10.72
C GLN A 13 -34.25 -22.96 -10.40
N ASN A 14 -33.99 -21.66 -10.17
CA ASN A 14 -35.02 -20.74 -9.70
C ASN A 14 -35.56 -19.75 -10.74
N GLY A 15 -35.10 -19.78 -12.00
CA GLY A 15 -35.62 -18.89 -13.05
C GLY A 15 -35.36 -17.38 -12.83
N TYR A 16 -34.58 -17.02 -11.80
CA TYR A 16 -34.16 -15.66 -11.48
C TYR A 16 -32.63 -15.56 -11.58
N ASP A 17 -32.14 -14.47 -12.16
CA ASP A 17 -30.74 -14.07 -12.11
C ASP A 17 -30.58 -13.05 -10.97
N LEU A 18 -29.78 -13.39 -9.96
CA LEU A 18 -29.56 -12.54 -8.80
C LEU A 18 -28.36 -11.64 -9.07
N VAL A 19 -28.62 -10.38 -9.39
CA VAL A 19 -27.59 -9.36 -9.54
C VAL A 19 -27.40 -8.65 -8.20
N VAL A 20 -26.18 -8.67 -7.67
CA VAL A 20 -25.81 -7.88 -6.49
C VAL A 20 -25.35 -6.50 -6.95
N ALA A 21 -26.17 -5.48 -6.71
CA ALA A 21 -25.79 -4.09 -6.96
C ALA A 21 -24.97 -3.55 -5.77
N SER A 22 -23.70 -3.24 -5.99
CA SER A 22 -22.87 -2.58 -4.98
C SER A 22 -23.09 -1.07 -5.05
N THR A 23 -23.30 -0.42 -3.90
CA THR A 23 -23.31 1.05 -3.82
C THR A 23 -21.88 1.58 -3.72
N GLN A 24 -21.64 2.82 -4.17
CA GLN A 24 -20.36 3.51 -3.97
C GLN A 24 -19.92 3.46 -2.50
N GLN A 25 -20.86 3.68 -1.58
CA GLN A 25 -20.60 3.59 -0.15
C GLN A 25 -20.13 2.18 0.27
N SER A 26 -20.75 1.11 -0.24
CA SER A 26 -20.35 -0.27 0.10
C SER A 26 -18.95 -0.62 -0.43
N LEU A 27 -18.59 -0.15 -1.63
CA LEU A 27 -17.26 -0.35 -2.21
C LEU A 27 -16.19 0.41 -1.43
N ASN A 28 -16.42 1.69 -1.14
CA ASN A 28 -15.48 2.52 -0.39
C ASN A 28 -15.33 2.03 1.07
N THR A 29 -16.41 1.60 1.71
CA THR A 29 -16.34 1.00 3.05
C THR A 29 -15.51 -0.28 3.03
N GLY A 30 -15.76 -1.18 2.07
CA GLY A 30 -14.98 -2.41 1.94
C GLY A 30 -13.49 -2.16 1.66
N LEU A 31 -13.16 -1.20 0.80
CA LEU A 31 -11.77 -0.83 0.52
C LEU A 31 -11.08 -0.18 1.72
N LYS A 32 -11.78 0.70 2.46
CA LYS A 32 -11.24 1.28 3.69
C LYS A 32 -10.97 0.19 4.73
N GLU A 33 -11.90 -0.74 4.93
CA GLU A 33 -11.67 -1.90 5.81
C GLU A 33 -10.53 -2.79 5.33
N PHE A 34 -10.36 -2.96 4.02
CA PHE A 34 -9.24 -3.72 3.46
C PHE A 34 -7.90 -3.06 3.80
N PHE A 35 -7.76 -1.74 3.58
CA PHE A 35 -6.54 -1.01 3.91
C PHE A 35 -6.26 -0.87 5.42
N ASP A 36 -7.30 -0.94 6.26
CA ASP A 36 -7.14 -0.98 7.72
C ASP A 36 -6.65 -2.35 8.21
N LYS A 37 -7.27 -3.43 7.71
CA LYS A 37 -7.00 -4.79 8.21
C LYS A 37 -5.78 -5.44 7.56
N PHE A 38 -5.48 -5.11 6.30
CA PHE A 38 -4.33 -5.65 5.59
C PHE A 38 -3.19 -4.64 5.61
N GLY A 39 -2.25 -4.85 6.52
CA GLY A 39 -0.94 -4.21 6.46
C GLY A 39 -0.23 -4.67 5.20
N GLN A 40 -0.17 -3.81 4.19
CA GLN A 40 0.64 -4.08 2.99
C GLN A 40 2.12 -4.14 3.39
N PRO A 41 2.95 -4.95 2.72
CA PRO A 41 4.38 -4.93 3.01
C PRO A 41 4.92 -3.50 2.81
N PRO A 42 5.76 -2.98 3.72
CA PRO A 42 6.40 -1.70 3.52
C PRO A 42 7.28 -1.78 2.27
N VAL A 43 7.26 -0.72 1.49
CA VAL A 43 8.18 -0.52 0.36
C VAL A 43 9.34 0.30 0.89
N GLU A 44 10.53 -0.27 0.76
CA GLU A 44 11.78 0.31 1.23
C GLU A 44 12.70 0.52 0.05
N VAL A 45 13.12 1.77 -0.13
CA VAL A 45 13.95 2.18 -1.26
C VAL A 45 15.16 2.91 -0.71
N CYS A 46 16.34 2.42 -1.04
CA CYS A 46 17.62 3.00 -0.64
C CYS A 46 18.40 3.44 -1.88
N PHE A 47 18.94 4.65 -1.87
CA PHE A 47 19.70 5.22 -2.99
C PHE A 47 21.19 5.24 -2.69
N ILE A 48 21.96 4.71 -3.64
CA ILE A 48 23.43 4.73 -3.64
C ILE A 48 23.91 5.76 -4.64
N VAL A 49 24.94 6.51 -4.25
CA VAL A 49 25.53 7.57 -5.07
C VAL A 49 26.95 7.26 -5.54
N ASP A 50 27.36 7.92 -6.61
CA ASP A 50 28.76 7.95 -7.05
C ASP A 50 29.59 8.99 -6.28
N SER A 51 30.85 9.17 -6.68
CA SER A 51 31.75 10.17 -6.11
C SER A 51 31.34 11.62 -6.39
N ASN A 52 30.45 11.85 -7.35
CA ASN A 52 29.93 13.17 -7.70
C ASN A 52 28.59 13.47 -7.00
N GLY A 53 28.06 12.52 -6.22
CA GLY A 53 26.76 12.62 -5.55
C GLY A 53 25.57 12.32 -6.47
N ALA A 54 25.80 11.78 -7.67
CA ALA A 54 24.73 11.35 -8.56
C ALA A 54 24.21 9.97 -8.11
N ILE A 55 22.89 9.82 -8.06
CA ILE A 55 22.25 8.52 -7.79
C ILE A 55 22.58 7.57 -8.94
N VAL A 56 23.25 6.47 -8.62
CA VAL A 56 23.65 5.45 -9.59
C VAL A 56 22.87 4.15 -9.44
N GLU A 57 22.35 3.88 -8.25
CA GLU A 57 21.68 2.62 -7.95
C GLU A 57 20.56 2.83 -6.94
N THR A 58 19.50 2.06 -7.12
CA THR A 58 18.37 1.95 -6.21
C THR A 58 18.32 0.52 -5.72
N ILE A 59 18.48 0.31 -4.42
CA ILE A 59 18.55 -1.01 -3.78
C ILE A 59 17.48 -1.15 -2.70
N THR A 60 17.21 -2.38 -2.28
CA THR A 60 16.33 -2.66 -1.13
C THR A 60 17.04 -2.43 0.20
N LEU A 61 16.29 -2.34 1.30
CA LEU A 61 16.88 -2.24 2.64
C LEU A 61 17.70 -3.49 3.00
N ASP A 62 17.24 -4.68 2.62
CA ASP A 62 17.97 -5.93 2.87
C ASP A 62 19.33 -5.94 2.16
N GLU A 63 19.37 -5.50 0.90
CA GLU A 63 20.62 -5.39 0.15
C GLU A 63 21.55 -4.33 0.76
N LEU A 64 21.01 -3.19 1.20
CA LEU A 64 21.79 -2.18 1.91
C LEU A 64 22.41 -2.75 3.20
N LYS A 65 21.64 -3.54 3.96
CA LYS A 65 22.11 -4.19 5.19
C LYS A 65 23.19 -5.20 4.89
N GLU A 66 23.06 -6.00 3.83
CA GLU A 66 24.11 -6.92 3.42
C GLU A 66 25.42 -6.19 3.08
N ARG A 67 25.34 -5.09 2.32
CA ARG A 67 26.51 -4.30 1.93
C ARG A 67 27.15 -3.56 3.12
N SER A 68 26.35 -3.11 4.08
CA SER A 68 26.80 -2.28 5.23
C SER A 68 27.18 -3.09 6.47
N GLY A 69 27.16 -4.42 6.42
CA GLY A 69 27.47 -5.27 7.58
C GLY A 69 26.33 -5.35 8.60
N GLY A 70 25.09 -5.17 8.16
CA GLY A 70 23.86 -5.34 8.93
C GLY A 70 23.22 -4.04 9.43
N VAL A 71 23.68 -2.88 8.98
CA VAL A 71 23.23 -1.58 9.51
C VAL A 71 21.90 -1.17 8.89
N ASP A 72 20.92 -0.89 9.75
CA ASP A 72 19.62 -0.36 9.37
C ASP A 72 19.57 1.18 9.58
N PRO A 73 19.48 1.99 8.50
CA PRO A 73 19.45 3.44 8.59
C PRO A 73 18.22 4.00 9.30
N PHE A 74 17.09 3.28 9.32
CA PHE A 74 15.84 3.77 9.95
C PHE A 74 15.86 3.66 11.48
N THR A 75 16.86 2.97 12.04
CA THR A 75 17.07 2.85 13.48
C THR A 75 18.04 3.89 14.04
N ILE A 76 18.70 4.67 13.18
CA ILE A 76 19.69 5.67 13.59
C ILE A 76 18.96 6.94 14.03
N PRO A 77 19.17 7.42 15.27
CA PRO A 77 18.50 8.62 15.76
C PRO A 77 18.99 9.86 15.01
N HIS A 78 18.11 10.85 14.92
CA HIS A 78 18.49 12.15 14.37
C HIS A 78 19.65 12.76 15.17
N GLY A 79 20.66 13.27 14.46
CA GLY A 79 21.85 13.88 15.08
C GLY A 79 22.87 12.89 15.64
N ALA A 80 22.81 11.61 15.25
CA ALA A 80 23.86 10.64 15.56
C ALA A 80 25.25 11.14 15.10
N ASP A 81 26.28 10.84 15.90
CA ASP A 81 27.63 11.35 15.68
C ASP A 81 28.24 10.77 14.41
N TRP A 82 28.85 11.62 13.59
CA TRP A 82 29.48 11.20 12.33
C TRP A 82 30.49 10.07 12.49
N ASN A 83 31.24 10.04 13.60
CA ASN A 83 32.28 9.04 13.83
C ASN A 83 31.73 7.70 14.34
N GLU A 84 30.42 7.59 14.54
CA GLU A 84 29.80 6.33 14.91
C GLU A 84 29.97 5.29 13.80
N GLU A 85 30.34 4.06 14.18
CA GLU A 85 30.64 2.96 13.24
C GLU A 85 29.48 2.70 12.26
N ARG A 86 28.23 2.82 12.73
CA ARG A 86 27.03 2.65 11.90
C ARG A 86 26.94 3.68 10.77
N ILE A 87 27.26 4.94 11.05
CA ILE A 87 27.25 6.01 10.04
C ILE A 87 28.39 5.81 9.05
N GLN A 88 29.58 5.44 9.55
CA GLN A 88 30.73 5.15 8.69
C GLN A 88 30.46 3.94 7.78
N ALA A 89 29.79 2.90 8.26
CA ALA A 89 29.41 1.73 7.46
C ALA A 89 28.47 2.11 6.30
N LEU A 90 27.43 2.91 6.58
CA LEU A 90 26.50 3.42 5.56
C LEU A 90 27.21 4.37 4.56
N PHE A 91 28.12 5.20 5.06
CA PHE A 91 28.92 6.09 4.23
C PHE A 91 29.84 5.31 3.28
N ASN A 92 30.49 4.25 3.77
CA ASN A 92 31.39 3.42 2.97
C ASN A 92 30.69 2.70 1.82
N VAL A 93 29.41 2.36 1.97
CA VAL A 93 28.58 1.82 0.88
C VAL A 93 27.93 2.89 0.01
N ARG A 94 28.27 4.17 0.25
CA ARG A 94 27.75 5.35 -0.46
C ARG A 94 26.22 5.48 -0.41
N PHE A 95 25.63 5.05 0.70
CA PHE A 95 24.23 5.30 0.98
C PHE A 95 24.01 6.78 1.22
N MET A 96 23.04 7.38 0.51
CA MET A 96 22.72 8.81 0.66
C MET A 96 21.36 9.04 1.32
N VAL A 97 20.32 8.33 0.86
CA VAL A 97 18.96 8.52 1.40
C VAL A 97 18.13 7.24 1.23
N GLY A 98 17.26 6.99 2.20
CA GLY A 98 16.32 5.89 2.20
C GLY A 98 14.90 6.37 2.49
N PHE A 99 13.93 5.76 1.82
CA PHE A 99 12.50 5.98 2.05
C PHE A 99 11.85 4.65 2.45
N GLN A 100 11.03 4.69 3.49
CA GLN A 100 10.14 3.59 3.88
C GLN A 100 8.71 4.13 3.84
N PHE A 101 7.84 3.47 3.09
CA PHE A 101 6.43 3.83 3.02
C PHE A 101 5.56 2.58 2.94
N GLN A 102 4.38 2.67 3.54
CA GLN A 102 3.40 1.59 3.56
C GLN A 102 2.07 2.13 3.04
N ILE A 103 1.42 1.39 2.15
CA ILE A 103 0.07 1.72 1.70
C ILE A 103 -0.90 1.44 2.84
N GLY A 104 -1.77 2.39 3.14
CA GLY A 104 -2.77 2.29 4.20
C GLY A 104 -3.66 3.52 4.28
N LEU A 105 -4.48 3.58 5.32
CA LEU A 105 -5.31 4.75 5.63
C LEU A 105 -4.58 5.70 6.60
N PRO A 106 -4.70 7.02 6.40
CA PRO A 106 -4.16 7.98 7.34
C PRO A 106 -5.01 8.04 8.62
N GLY A 107 -4.33 8.21 9.76
CA GLY A 107 -4.97 8.41 11.05
C GLY A 107 -5.57 7.14 11.69
N PRO A 108 -6.15 7.28 12.89
CA PRO A 108 -6.82 6.18 13.58
C PRO A 108 -8.17 5.80 12.91
N PRO A 109 -8.66 4.57 13.13
CA PRO A 109 -9.92 4.11 12.52
C PRO A 109 -11.16 4.95 12.78
N SER A 110 -11.17 5.73 13.86
CA SER A 110 -12.25 6.68 14.17
C SER A 110 -12.44 7.74 13.08
N GLU A 111 -11.40 8.06 12.31
CA GLU A 111 -11.40 9.15 11.31
C GLU A 111 -11.73 8.65 9.89
N TYR A 112 -11.83 7.34 9.65
CA TYR A 112 -11.98 6.78 8.29
C TYR A 112 -13.27 7.16 7.58
N LYS A 113 -14.32 7.54 8.34
CA LYS A 113 -15.58 8.04 7.78
C LYS A 113 -15.44 9.42 7.13
N GLU A 114 -14.47 10.21 7.58
CA GLU A 114 -14.22 11.57 7.07
C GLU A 114 -13.26 11.56 5.88
N LEU A 115 -12.58 10.43 5.64
CA LEU A 115 -11.72 10.26 4.48
C LEU A 115 -12.55 10.32 3.19
N PRO A 116 -12.01 10.91 2.12
CA PRO A 116 -12.65 10.93 0.82
C PRO A 116 -12.93 9.51 0.31
N ASP A 117 -13.80 9.42 -0.68
CA ASP A 117 -14.01 8.18 -1.40
C ASP A 117 -12.75 7.79 -2.16
N ILE A 118 -12.41 6.50 -2.11
CA ILE A 118 -11.29 5.90 -2.83
C ILE A 118 -11.69 5.68 -4.30
N ILE A 119 -12.95 5.33 -4.53
CA ILE A 119 -13.55 5.12 -5.85
C ILE A 119 -14.79 6.00 -6.00
N GLU A 120 -14.87 6.73 -7.10
CA GLU A 120 -16.07 7.42 -7.55
C GLU A 120 -16.71 6.66 -8.72
N LEU A 121 -17.98 6.31 -8.59
CA LEU A 121 -18.75 5.70 -9.68
C LEU A 121 -19.21 6.80 -10.64
N GLY A 122 -18.85 6.67 -11.91
CA GLY A 122 -19.30 7.59 -12.95
C GLY A 122 -20.81 7.53 -13.21
N GLU A 123 -21.34 8.56 -13.89
CA GLU A 123 -22.79 8.71 -14.14
C GLU A 123 -23.45 7.51 -14.84
N ASN A 124 -22.66 6.75 -15.62
CA ASN A 124 -23.11 5.54 -16.33
C ASN A 124 -23.33 4.32 -15.42
N ALA A 125 -22.97 4.39 -14.13
CA ALA A 125 -23.24 3.34 -13.16
C ALA A 125 -24.71 3.36 -12.65
N ARG A 126 -25.52 4.33 -13.08
CA ARG A 126 -26.97 4.32 -12.88
C ARG A 126 -27.62 3.44 -13.93
N ASN A 127 -28.32 2.38 -13.48
CA ASN A 127 -29.09 1.42 -14.28
C ASN A 127 -29.52 1.94 -15.66
N TRP A 128 -29.00 1.31 -16.71
CA TRP A 128 -29.55 1.45 -18.06
C TRP A 128 -30.86 0.65 -18.13
N ILE A 129 -31.98 1.30 -17.86
CA ILE A 129 -33.30 0.73 -18.15
C ILE A 129 -33.57 0.99 -19.63
N SER A 130 -33.41 -0.04 -20.48
CA SER A 130 -33.84 0.04 -21.88
C SER A 130 -35.36 0.24 -21.91
N PRO A 131 -35.89 1.34 -22.44
CA PRO A 131 -37.30 1.38 -22.79
C PRO A 131 -37.49 0.54 -24.06
N HIS A 132 -38.68 -0.03 -24.23
CA HIS A 132 -39.20 -0.78 -25.40
C HIS A 132 -39.04 -2.31 -25.37
N VAL A 133 -40.02 -2.97 -24.74
CA VAL A 133 -40.87 -3.97 -25.42
C VAL A 133 -42.32 -3.62 -25.17
#